data_AF-A0A8T6LRZ7-F1
#
_entry.id   AF-A0A8T6LRZ7-F1
#
_cell.length_a   1.000
_cell.length_b   1.000
_cell.length_c   1.000
_cell.angle_alpha   90.00
_cell.angle_beta   90.00
_cell.angle_gamma   90.00
#
_symmetry.space_group_name_H-M   'P 1'
#
loop_
_entity.id
_entity.type
_entity.pdbx_description
1 polymer ?
#
loop_
_entity_poly.entity_id
_entity_poly.type
_entity_poly.pdbx_seq_one_letter_code
_entity_poly.pdbx_strand_id
1 'polypeptide(L)'
;AVPLFYPNPLGGDYQKYVGGTYHATEMFNFKGKLDDLLDADSDSATLFVGWVRLAQWLPWMEMGSRTGKMYFHAGGKKVGDYENVPADFRAVIEEHFPLYLHAPPMDDDRPNETSWTYFRKVMEARED
;
A
#
# COMPACT_ATOMS: atom_id res chain seq x y z
N ALA A 1 -20.64 -20.84 28.96
CA ALA A 1 -19.46 -19.96 29.08
C ALA A 1 -19.94 -18.52 28.98
N VAL A 2 -19.40 -17.59 29.78
CA VAL A 2 -19.70 -16.16 29.67
C VAL A 2 -18.58 -15.53 28.85
N PRO A 3 -18.86 -14.96 27.66
CA PRO A 3 -17.84 -14.31 26.87
C PRO A 3 -17.51 -12.93 27.49
N LEU A 4 -16.23 -12.68 27.74
CA LEU A 4 -15.74 -11.38 28.23
C LEU A 4 -15.07 -10.63 27.08
N PHE A 5 -15.43 -9.36 26.93
CA PHE A 5 -14.86 -8.46 25.93
C PHE A 5 -14.40 -7.18 26.63
N TYR A 6 -13.08 -6.92 26.61
CA TYR A 6 -12.50 -5.70 27.13
C TYR A 6 -11.19 -5.38 26.38
N PRO A 7 -10.78 -4.10 26.30
CA PRO A 7 -9.51 -3.73 25.70
C PRO A 7 -8.33 -4.40 26.40
N ASN A 8 -7.37 -4.93 25.63
CA ASN A 8 -6.16 -5.51 26.20
C ASN A 8 -5.31 -4.39 26.83
N PRO A 9 -5.09 -4.37 28.16
CA PRO A 9 -4.33 -3.32 28.83
C PRO A 9 -2.84 -3.32 28.45
N LEU A 10 -2.35 -4.40 27.83
CA LEU A 10 -0.97 -4.53 27.33
C LEU A 10 -0.85 -4.21 25.82
N GLY A 11 -1.91 -3.69 25.18
CA GLY A 11 -1.83 -3.18 23.82
C GLY A 11 -0.89 -1.95 23.71
N GLY A 12 -0.39 -1.67 22.50
CA GLY A 12 0.54 -0.56 22.27
C GLY A 12 2.00 -0.91 22.58
N ASP A 13 2.61 -0.23 23.54
CA ASP A 13 4.06 -0.33 23.83
C ASP A 13 4.53 -1.74 24.24
N TYR A 14 3.62 -2.60 24.70
CA TYR A 14 3.92 -3.98 25.12
C TYR A 14 3.56 -5.04 24.08
N GLN A 15 3.26 -4.66 22.82
CA GLN A 15 2.86 -5.59 21.75
C GLN A 15 3.88 -6.71 21.48
N LYS A 16 5.17 -6.50 21.76
CA LYS A 16 6.19 -7.56 21.67
C LYS A 16 5.88 -8.78 22.55
N TYR A 17 5.13 -8.62 23.63
CA TYR A 17 4.82 -9.68 24.60
C TYR A 17 3.44 -10.31 24.39
N VAL A 18 2.46 -9.50 23.98
CA VAL A 18 1.05 -9.94 23.88
C VAL A 18 0.54 -10.07 22.45
N GLY A 19 1.41 -9.83 21.47
CA GLY A 19 1.03 -9.74 20.07
C GLY A 19 0.36 -8.39 19.75
N GLY A 20 -0.08 -8.24 18.49
CA GLY A 20 -0.63 -6.99 17.97
C GLY A 20 0.22 -6.34 16.88
N THR A 21 1.41 -6.88 16.62
CA THR A 21 2.21 -6.50 15.45
C THR A 21 1.49 -6.92 14.18
N TYR A 22 1.31 -5.96 13.27
CA TYR A 22 0.82 -6.25 11.94
C TYR A 22 1.88 -7.04 11.16
N HIS A 23 1.46 -8.17 10.59
CA HIS A 23 2.33 -9.02 9.77
C HIS A 23 1.76 -9.15 8.35
N ALA A 24 2.57 -8.74 7.39
CA ALA A 24 2.36 -8.96 5.98
C ALA A 24 3.58 -9.63 5.32
N THR A 25 3.31 -10.35 4.24
CA THR A 25 4.33 -10.78 3.29
C THR A 25 4.02 -10.14 1.96
N GLU A 26 4.99 -9.43 1.40
CA GLU A 26 4.89 -8.84 0.07
C GLU A 26 5.89 -9.52 -0.87
N MET A 27 5.43 -9.82 -2.07
CA MET A 27 6.21 -10.48 -3.10
C MET A 27 6.11 -9.66 -4.38
N PHE A 28 7.27 -9.37 -4.97
CA PHE A 28 7.37 -8.54 -6.15
C PHE A 28 8.03 -9.34 -7.27
N ASN A 29 7.46 -9.24 -8.46
CA ASN A 29 8.02 -9.80 -9.69
C ASN A 29 8.15 -8.67 -10.69
N PHE A 30 9.38 -8.36 -11.08
CA PHE A 30 9.66 -7.38 -12.13
C PHE A 30 10.07 -8.10 -13.41
N LYS A 31 9.55 -7.64 -14.55
CA LYS A 31 9.87 -8.17 -15.88
C LYS A 31 10.09 -7.00 -16.83
N GLY A 32 11.02 -7.15 -17.77
CA GLY A 32 11.32 -6.14 -18.77
C GLY A 32 11.87 -6.76 -20.04
N LYS A 33 12.22 -5.92 -21.02
CA LYS A 33 12.91 -6.34 -22.24
C LYS A 33 14.40 -6.29 -22.01
N LEU A 34 15.13 -7.29 -22.54
CA LEU A 34 16.59 -7.31 -22.47
C LEU A 34 17.19 -6.17 -23.32
N ASP A 35 16.64 -5.89 -24.49
CA ASP A 35 17.13 -4.84 -25.39
C ASP A 35 17.14 -3.48 -24.69
N ASP A 36 16.07 -3.13 -23.96
CA ASP A 36 15.99 -1.90 -23.17
C ASP A 36 17.08 -1.80 -22.08
N LEU A 37 17.61 -2.93 -21.59
CA LEU A 37 18.71 -2.96 -20.61
C LEU A 37 20.10 -2.91 -21.25
N LEU A 38 20.19 -3.21 -22.55
CA LEU A 38 21.44 -3.19 -23.31
C LEU A 38 21.62 -1.88 -24.09
N ASP A 39 20.57 -1.06 -24.20
CA ASP A 39 20.59 0.24 -24.84
C ASP A 39 21.34 1.26 -23.96
N ALA A 40 22.54 1.65 -24.40
CA ALA A 40 23.36 2.64 -23.72
C ALA A 40 22.88 4.08 -23.92
N ASP A 41 21.98 4.32 -24.89
CA ASP A 41 21.46 5.65 -25.22
C ASP A 41 20.17 5.98 -24.44
N SER A 42 19.65 5.05 -23.63
CA SER A 42 18.42 5.20 -22.84
C SER A 42 18.68 5.00 -21.33
N ASP A 43 18.02 5.81 -20.50
CA ASP A 43 17.98 5.68 -19.05
C ASP A 43 16.69 5.01 -18.53
N SER A 44 15.89 4.46 -19.45
CA SER A 44 14.56 3.94 -19.16
C SER A 44 14.32 2.61 -19.86
N ALA A 45 13.58 1.73 -19.19
CA ALA A 45 13.20 0.42 -19.71
C ALA A 45 11.70 0.13 -19.54
N THR A 46 11.19 -0.74 -20.41
CA THR A 46 9.88 -1.35 -20.26
C THR A 46 9.86 -2.17 -18.97
N LEU A 47 8.90 -1.89 -18.10
CA LEU A 47 8.73 -2.59 -16.83
C LEU A 47 7.31 -3.10 -16.70
N PHE A 48 7.18 -4.38 -16.36
CA PHE A 48 5.96 -4.99 -15.86
C PHE A 48 6.19 -5.42 -14.41
N VAL A 49 5.19 -5.21 -13.58
CA VAL A 49 5.22 -5.58 -12.16
C VAL A 49 4.08 -6.54 -11.86
N GLY A 50 4.40 -7.63 -11.16
CA GLY A 50 3.45 -8.40 -10.38
C GLY A 50 3.68 -8.09 -8.91
N TRP A 51 2.61 -7.78 -8.19
CA TRP A 51 2.64 -7.55 -6.75
C TRP A 51 1.63 -8.44 -6.06
N VAL A 52 2.08 -9.17 -5.06
CA VAL A 52 1.23 -9.99 -4.20
C VAL A 52 1.47 -9.60 -2.75
N ARG A 53 0.37 -9.47 -1.99
CA ARG A 53 0.43 -9.26 -0.55
C ARG A 53 -0.43 -10.28 0.16
N LEU A 54 0.16 -10.95 1.14
CA LEU A 54 -0.53 -11.76 2.14
C LEU A 54 -0.57 -10.97 3.44
N ALA A 55 -1.76 -10.70 3.95
CA ALA A 55 -1.94 -9.82 5.11
C ALA A 55 -2.94 -10.38 6.12
N GLN A 56 -2.89 -9.89 7.36
CA GLN A 56 -4.05 -9.93 8.25
C GLN A 56 -5.17 -9.02 7.71
N TRP A 57 -6.35 -9.05 8.34
CA TRP A 57 -7.43 -8.10 8.06
C TRP A 57 -6.95 -6.65 8.16
N LEU A 58 -7.45 -5.78 7.27
CA LEU A 58 -7.16 -4.35 7.31
C LEU A 58 -8.00 -3.66 8.40
N PRO A 59 -7.51 -2.56 8.99
CA PRO A 59 -8.07 -2.02 10.22
C PRO A 59 -9.54 -1.57 10.07
N TRP A 60 -9.93 -1.03 8.91
CA TRP A 60 -11.31 -0.62 8.63
C TRP A 60 -12.30 -1.77 8.47
N MET A 61 -11.84 -3.02 8.46
CA MET A 61 -12.72 -4.18 8.36
C MET A 61 -13.26 -4.64 9.72
N GLU A 62 -12.77 -4.05 10.82
CA GLU A 62 -13.25 -4.30 12.19
C GLU A 62 -13.25 -5.78 12.60
N MET A 63 -12.28 -6.54 12.08
CA MET A 63 -12.22 -7.99 12.31
C MET A 63 -11.55 -8.38 13.63
N GLY A 64 -10.95 -7.43 14.37
CA GLY A 64 -10.35 -7.68 15.68
C GLY A 64 -9.41 -8.90 15.70
N SER A 65 -9.64 -9.83 16.63
CA SER A 65 -8.88 -11.08 16.77
C SER A 65 -9.37 -12.24 15.89
N ARG A 66 -10.28 -11.99 14.93
CA ARG A 66 -10.80 -13.05 14.06
C ARG A 66 -9.69 -13.61 13.17
N THR A 67 -9.55 -14.93 13.17
CA THR A 67 -8.66 -15.63 12.26
C THR A 67 -9.04 -15.35 10.81
N GLY A 68 -8.08 -14.91 10.02
CA GLY A 68 -8.24 -14.73 8.58
C GLY A 68 -7.02 -14.08 7.94
N LYS A 69 -6.95 -14.21 6.62
CA LYS A 69 -5.89 -13.64 5.79
C LYS A 69 -6.50 -13.03 4.54
N MET A 70 -5.89 -11.95 4.08
CA MET A 70 -6.20 -11.34 2.80
C MET A 70 -5.12 -11.64 1.80
N TYR A 71 -5.56 -11.92 0.57
CA TYR A 71 -4.72 -12.14 -0.59
C TYR A 71 -4.96 -11.00 -1.56
N PHE A 72 -3.92 -10.20 -1.80
CA PHE A 72 -3.92 -9.17 -2.82
C PHE A 72 -3.08 -9.64 -3.99
N HIS A 73 -3.58 -9.41 -5.19
CA HIS A 73 -2.86 -9.66 -6.42
C HIS A 73 -3.08 -8.49 -7.37
N ALA A 74 -2.01 -7.81 -7.74
CA ALA A 74 -2.03 -6.74 -8.71
C ALA A 74 -0.97 -6.96 -9.79
N GLY A 75 -1.29 -6.49 -10.99
CA GLY A 75 -0.37 -6.38 -12.09
C GLY A 75 -0.28 -4.93 -12.54
N GLY A 76 0.88 -4.53 -13.02
CA GLY A 76 1.10 -3.19 -13.53
C GLY A 76 2.15 -3.15 -14.63
N LYS A 77 2.25 -2.00 -15.29
CA LYS A 77 3.32 -1.68 -16.22
C LYS A 77 3.73 -0.22 -16.04
N LYS A 78 4.98 0.09 -16.33
CA LYS A 78 5.41 1.48 -16.54
C LYS A 78 4.69 2.02 -17.77
N VAL A 79 4.02 3.15 -17.61
CA VAL A 79 3.47 3.95 -18.70
C VAL A 79 4.47 5.06 -18.99
N GLY A 80 4.86 5.23 -20.26
CA GLY A 80 5.88 6.21 -20.64
C GLY A 80 5.44 7.64 -20.31
N ASP A 81 4.23 7.97 -20.76
CA ASP A 81 3.59 9.28 -20.57
C ASP A 81 2.23 9.15 -19.86
N TYR A 82 1.79 10.21 -19.17
CA TYR A 82 0.52 10.24 -18.43
C TYR A 82 -0.70 10.01 -19.33
N GLU A 83 -0.61 10.45 -20.58
CA GLU A 83 -1.59 10.33 -21.64
C GLU A 83 -1.83 8.87 -22.08
N ASN A 84 -0.93 7.96 -21.67
CA ASN A 84 -1.09 6.52 -21.86
C ASN A 84 -1.83 5.84 -20.70
N VAL A 85 -2.13 6.56 -19.60
CA VAL A 85 -3.03 6.09 -18.54
C VAL A 85 -4.47 6.10 -19.07
N PRO A 86 -5.30 5.07 -18.83
CA PRO A 86 -6.69 5.04 -19.29
C PRO A 86 -7.48 6.28 -18.86
N ALA A 87 -8.35 6.78 -19.75
CA ALA A 87 -9.05 8.05 -19.54
C ALA A 87 -9.85 8.10 -18.23
N ASP A 88 -10.54 7.01 -17.86
CA ASP A 88 -11.31 6.92 -16.61
C ASP A 88 -10.40 7.06 -15.37
N PHE A 89 -9.18 6.50 -15.42
CA PHE A 89 -8.21 6.65 -14.34
C PHE A 89 -7.68 8.08 -14.25
N ARG A 90 -7.40 8.71 -15.40
CA ARG A 90 -6.98 10.12 -15.42
C ARG A 90 -8.04 11.03 -14.82
N ALA A 91 -9.31 10.85 -15.20
CA ALA A 91 -10.43 11.62 -14.66
C ALA A 91 -10.49 11.52 -13.12
N VAL A 92 -10.37 10.30 -12.57
CA VAL A 92 -10.35 10.09 -11.11
C VAL A 92 -9.13 10.74 -10.44
N ILE A 93 -7.95 10.65 -11.06
CA ILE A 93 -6.74 11.29 -10.55
C ILE A 93 -6.91 12.82 -10.53
N GLU A 94 -7.38 13.40 -11.63
CA GLU A 94 -7.58 14.85 -11.75
C GLU A 94 -8.63 15.38 -10.77
N GLU A 95 -9.75 14.66 -10.61
CA GLU A 95 -10.86 15.10 -9.76
C GLU A 95 -10.60 14.88 -8.25
N HIS A 96 -10.01 13.74 -7.89
CA HIS A 96 -9.94 13.32 -6.49
C HIS A 96 -8.52 13.18 -5.94
N PHE A 97 -7.51 12.96 -6.78
CA PHE A 97 -6.15 12.70 -6.33
C PHE A 97 -5.08 13.47 -7.12
N PRO A 98 -5.19 14.81 -7.24
CA PRO A 98 -4.31 15.62 -8.09
C PRO A 98 -2.83 15.54 -7.67
N LEU A 99 -2.55 15.10 -6.44
CA LEU A 99 -1.20 14.81 -5.96
C LEU A 99 -0.46 13.79 -6.85
N TYR A 100 -1.17 12.85 -7.50
CA TYR A 100 -0.54 11.84 -8.36
C TYR A 100 -0.23 12.33 -9.79
N LEU A 101 -0.54 13.59 -10.12
CA LEU A 101 -0.18 14.19 -11.41
C LEU A 101 1.32 14.50 -11.52
N HIS A 102 2.00 14.62 -10.39
CA HIS A 102 3.41 14.97 -10.33
C HIS A 102 4.16 13.99 -9.44
N ALA A 103 5.33 13.55 -9.92
CA ALA A 103 6.24 12.78 -9.10
C ALA A 103 6.71 13.62 -7.89
N PRO A 104 6.95 13.00 -6.73
CA PRO A 104 7.58 13.69 -5.61
C PRO A 104 8.98 14.20 -5.99
N PRO A 105 9.47 15.26 -5.33
CA PRO A 105 10.86 15.69 -5.46
C PRO A 105 11.85 14.56 -5.15
N MET A 106 13.04 14.62 -5.75
CA MET A 106 14.09 13.62 -5.53
C MET A 106 14.67 13.63 -4.11
N ASP A 107 14.48 14.74 -3.38
CA ASP A 107 14.91 14.99 -2.01
C ASP A 107 13.76 14.90 -0.99
N ASP A 108 12.64 14.28 -1.37
CA ASP A 108 11.49 14.09 -0.49
C ASP A 108 11.81 13.15 0.68
N ASP A 109 11.78 13.70 1.90
CA ASP A 109 12.12 13.02 3.15
C ASP A 109 10.89 12.54 3.95
N ARG A 110 9.68 12.66 3.37
CA ARG A 110 8.44 12.26 4.04
C ARG A 110 8.50 10.78 4.42
N PRO A 111 8.05 10.40 5.63
CA PRO A 111 8.02 9.00 6.03
C PRO A 111 7.01 8.22 5.19
N ASN A 112 7.31 6.93 4.95
CA ASN A 112 6.40 6.03 4.26
C ASN A 112 5.05 5.94 5.00
N GLU A 113 3.97 6.04 4.23
CA GLU A 113 2.60 5.81 4.71
C GLU A 113 2.28 4.31 4.66
N THR A 114 1.62 3.80 5.70
CA THR A 114 1.07 2.44 5.73
C THR A 114 -0.45 2.49 5.86
N SER A 115 -1.13 1.37 5.58
CA SER A 115 -2.58 1.27 5.82
C SER A 115 -2.97 1.57 7.28
N TRP A 116 -2.07 1.35 8.24
CA TRP A 116 -2.30 1.64 9.67
C TRP A 116 -2.12 3.13 9.99
N THR A 117 -1.07 3.77 9.48
CA THR A 117 -0.85 5.21 9.72
C THR A 117 -1.94 6.05 9.07
N TYR A 118 -2.35 5.68 7.85
CA TYR A 118 -3.41 6.39 7.14
C TYR A 118 -4.77 6.19 7.82
N PHE A 119 -5.10 4.96 8.21
CA PHE A 119 -6.35 4.69 8.93
C PHE A 119 -6.41 5.47 10.25
N ARG A 120 -5.31 5.55 11.00
CA ARG A 120 -5.24 6.35 12.22
C ARG A 120 -5.56 7.83 11.94
N LYS A 121 -4.94 8.43 10.93
CA LYS A 121 -5.22 9.83 10.52
C LYS A 121 -6.72 10.05 10.22
N VAL A 122 -7.35 9.13 9.51
CA VAL A 122 -8.78 9.21 9.17
C VAL A 122 -9.66 9.12 10.41
N MET A 123 -9.32 8.27 11.39
CA MET A 123 -10.08 8.13 12.63
C MET A 123 -9.93 9.34 13.53
N GLU A 124 -8.71 9.84 13.72
CA GLU A 124 -8.44 11.04 14.51
C GLU A 124 -9.20 12.25 13.93
N ALA A 125 -9.21 12.43 12.61
CA ALA A 125 -9.94 13.52 11.96
C ALA A 125 -11.47 13.40 12.01
N ARG A 126 -12.04 12.26 12.43
CA ARG A 126 -13.49 12.08 12.63
C ARG A 126 -13.94 12.36 14.07
N GLU A 127 -13.00 12.37 15.00
CA GLU A 127 -13.27 12.63 16.42
C GLU A 127 -13.30 14.14 16.72
N ASP A 128 -12.79 14.97 15.79
CA ASP A 128 -12.94 16.44 15.74
C ASP A 128 -14.26 16.89 15.08
#